data_AF-A0A256ZBF6-F1
#
_entry.id   AF-A0A256ZBF6-F1
#
_cell.length_a   1.000
_cell.length_b   1.000
_cell.length_c   1.000
_cell.angle_alpha   90.00
_cell.angle_beta   90.00
_cell.angle_gamma   90.00
#
_symmetry.space_group_name_H-M   'P 1'
#
loop_
_entity.id
_entity.type
_entity.pdbx_description
1 polymer ?
#
loop_
_entity_poly.entity_id
_entity_poly.type
_entity_poly.pdbx_seq_one_letter_code
_entity_poly.pdbx_strand_id
1 'polypeptide(L)' 'MALNIGDTYECPEGHKAKIVWISEDKKVIAVKCPQRHFSKVVKVADHERPALSSRRYYTKKKRIYVRNLVFLIRL' A
#
# COMPACT_ATOMS: atom_id res chain seq x y z
N MET A 1 -1.00 22.94 -14.09
CA MET A 1 -1.95 22.05 -14.79
C MET A 1 -3.25 22.00 -14.00
N ALA A 2 -4.41 22.02 -14.67
CA ALA A 2 -5.68 21.71 -14.01
C ALA A 2 -5.76 20.19 -13.80
N LEU A 3 -5.94 19.75 -12.57
CA LEU A 3 -6.16 18.34 -12.23
C LEU A 3 -7.66 18.08 -12.24
N ASN A 4 -8.09 17.04 -12.95
CA ASN A 4 -9.48 16.61 -12.99
C ASN A 4 -9.65 15.22 -12.37
N ILE A 5 -10.86 14.95 -11.88
CA ILE A 5 -11.23 13.60 -11.45
C ILE A 5 -11.15 12.68 -12.68
N GLY A 6 -10.50 11.53 -12.52
CA GLY A 6 -10.25 10.58 -13.59
C GLY A 6 -8.88 10.71 -14.26
N ASP A 7 -8.14 11.80 -14.02
CA ASP A 7 -6.78 11.94 -14.53
C ASP A 7 -5.85 10.87 -13.94
N THR A 8 -4.81 10.56 -14.73
CA THR A 8 -3.75 9.64 -14.30
C THR A 8 -2.71 10.43 -13.50
N TYR A 9 -2.46 9.98 -12.27
CA TYR A 9 -1.48 10.54 -11.35
C TYR A 9 -0.45 9.48 -10.99
N GLU A 10 0.82 9.87 -10.89
CA GLU A 10 1.89 8.97 -10.50
C GLU A 10 1.97 8.91 -8.97
N CYS A 11 1.68 7.74 -8.38
CA CYS A 11 1.83 7.58 -6.94
C CYS A 11 3.30 7.64 -6.52
N PRO A 12 3.63 7.89 -5.24
CA PRO A 12 5.01 7.93 -4.75
C PRO A 12 5.82 6.63 -4.97
N GLU A 13 5.17 5.49 -5.24
CA GLU A 13 5.87 4.26 -5.64
C GLU A 13 6.15 4.17 -7.16
N GLY A 14 5.82 5.20 -7.95
CA GLY A 14 6.00 5.23 -9.41
C GLY A 14 4.90 4.51 -10.21
N HIS A 15 3.81 4.07 -9.56
CA HIS A 15 2.68 3.45 -10.24
C HIS A 15 1.70 4.48 -10.82
N LYS A 16 1.07 4.12 -11.93
CA LYS A 16 -0.07 4.86 -12.49
C LYS A 16 -1.31 4.63 -11.64
N ALA A 17 -1.83 5.70 -11.07
CA ALA A 17 -3.00 5.71 -10.22
C ALA A 17 -4.02 6.73 -10.77
N LYS A 18 -5.29 6.62 -10.37
CA LYS A 18 -6.37 7.51 -10.86
C LYS A 18 -6.83 8.45 -9.77
N ILE A 19 -7.00 9.72 -10.10
CA ILE A 19 -7.60 10.69 -9.18
C ILE A 19 -9.09 10.39 -9.06
N VAL A 20 -9.55 10.18 -7.84
CA VAL A 20 -10.97 9.89 -7.55
C VAL A 20 -11.67 11.06 -6.86
N TRP A 21 -10.90 11.97 -6.27
CA TRP A 21 -11.42 13.14 -5.59
C TRP A 21 -10.36 14.25 -5.51
N ILE A 22 -10.80 15.50 -5.49
CA ILE A 22 -9.95 16.69 -5.39
C ILE A 22 -10.58 17.60 -4.33
N SER A 23 -9.77 18.15 -3.43
CA SER A 23 -10.25 19.11 -2.43
C SER A 23 -10.66 20.43 -3.09
N GLU A 24 -11.59 21.15 -2.47
CA GLU A 24 -12.06 22.44 -2.96
C GLU A 24 -10.90 23.45 -3.10
N ASP A 25 -9.98 23.46 -2.12
CA ASP A 25 -8.73 24.24 -2.17
C ASP A 25 -7.70 23.78 -3.21
N LYS A 26 -7.94 22.65 -3.90
CA LYS A 26 -7.02 22.00 -4.85
C LYS A 26 -5.63 21.69 -4.30
N LYS A 27 -5.47 21.62 -2.97
CA LYS A 27 -4.20 21.31 -2.29
C LYS A 27 -4.04 19.82 -1.99
N VAL A 28 -5.15 19.09 -1.93
CA VAL A 28 -5.18 17.67 -1.59
C VAL A 28 -5.99 16.93 -2.64
N ILE A 29 -5.47 15.79 -3.08
CA ILE A 29 -6.14 14.87 -3.99
C ILE A 29 -6.25 13.49 -3.36
N ALA A 30 -7.34 12.79 -3.62
CA ALA A 30 -7.45 11.37 -3.32
C ALA A 30 -7.16 10.57 -4.58
N VAL A 31 -6.23 9.63 -4.47
CA VAL A 31 -5.77 8.83 -5.61
C VAL A 31 -6.00 7.36 -5.30
N LYS A 32 -6.65 6.66 -6.24
CA LYS A 32 -6.85 5.21 -6.19
C LYS A 32 -5.77 4.53 -7.02
N CYS A 33 -4.91 3.76 -6.36
CA CYS A 33 -3.91 2.95 -7.04
C CYS A 33 -4.33 1.47 -7.07
N PRO A 34 -4.53 0.88 -8.26
CA PRO A 34 -4.86 -0.53 -8.38
C PRO A 34 -3.66 -1.46 -8.15
N GLN A 35 -2.44 -0.91 -8.16
CA GLN A 35 -1.21 -1.68 -8.02
C GLN A 35 -0.93 -2.11 -6.57
N ARG A 36 -0.02 -3.08 -6.43
CA ARG A 36 0.42 -3.57 -5.12
C ARG A 36 1.32 -2.53 -4.49
N HIS A 37 0.85 -1.92 -3.40
CA HIS A 37 1.65 -1.07 -2.54
C HIS A 37 2.31 -1.88 -1.44
N PHE A 38 3.52 -1.47 -1.08
CA PHE A 38 4.23 -2.07 0.04
C PHE A 38 3.65 -1.53 1.35
N SER A 39 2.91 -2.36 2.08
CA SER A 39 2.27 -1.92 3.31
C SER A 39 3.21 -2.05 4.51
N LYS A 40 3.86 -3.20 4.67
CA LYS A 40 4.79 -3.46 5.78
C LYS A 40 5.57 -4.77 5.61
N VAL A 41 6.70 -4.89 6.31
CA VAL A 41 7.31 -6.20 6.62
C VAL A 41 6.79 -6.68 7.96
N VAL A 42 6.22 -7.87 8.00
CA VAL A 42 5.82 -8.53 9.26
C VAL A 42 6.68 -9.77 9.47
N LYS A 43 7.18 -9.93 10.70
CA LYS A 43 7.82 -11.17 11.14
C LYS A 43 6.71 -12.18 11.42
N VAL A 44 6.67 -13.27 10.68
CA VAL A 44 5.66 -14.32 10.85
C VAL A 44 6.38 -15.56 11.40
N ALA A 45 5.80 -16.17 12.44
CA ALA A 45 6.23 -17.48 12.93
C ALA A 45 5.64 -18.55 11.99
N ASP A 46 6.46 -19.51 11.56
CA ASP A 46 5.97 -20.68 10.82
C ASP A 46 5.04 -21.48 11.76
N HIS A 47 3.74 -21.46 11.46
CA HIS A 47 2.72 -22.20 12.20
C HIS A 47 2.37 -23.49 11.45
N GLU A 48 3.34 -24.39 11.30
CA GLU A 48 3.01 -25.81 11.15
C GLU A 48 2.88 -26.38 12.58
N ARG A 49 1.73 -26.99 12.87
CA ARG A 49 1.30 -27.44 14.21
C ARG A 49 2.27 -28.46 14.86
N PRO A 50 2.20 -28.67 16.19
CA PRO A 50 3.38 -28.70 17.04
C PRO A 50 3.92 -30.11 17.27
N ALA A 51 5.24 -30.27 17.12
CA ALA A 51 5.98 -31.27 17.87
C ALA A 51 6.89 -30.53 18.84
N LEU A 52 6.61 -30.71 20.12
CA LEU A 52 7.36 -30.23 21.28
C LEU A 52 8.87 -30.32 21.05
N SER A 53 9.55 -29.17 20.97
CA SER A 53 10.85 -28.95 21.58
C SER A 53 11.21 -27.48 21.41
N SER A 54 11.75 -26.88 22.47
CA SER A 54 12.19 -25.49 22.58
C SER A 54 13.39 -25.18 21.69
N ARG A 55 13.25 -25.34 20.37
CA ARG A 55 14.25 -24.97 19.36
C ARG A 55 13.87 -23.62 18.75
N ARG A 56 14.85 -22.71 18.75
CA ARG A 56 14.79 -21.35 18.20
C ARG A 56 13.87 -21.27 16.97
N TYR A 57 12.71 -20.64 17.15
CA TYR A 57 11.77 -20.37 16.06
C TYR A 57 12.47 -19.52 14.98
N TYR A 58 12.57 -20.06 13.77
CA TYR A 58 13.08 -19.30 12.63
C TYR A 58 12.00 -18.31 12.18
N THR A 59 12.16 -17.04 12.55
CA THR A 59 11.19 -16.00 12.17
C THR A 59 11.45 -15.56 10.75
N LYS A 60 10.53 -15.83 9.81
CA LYS A 60 10.63 -15.32 8.43
C LYS A 60 10.03 -13.92 8.34
N LYS A 61 10.72 -13.02 7.65
CA LYS A 61 10.19 -11.70 7.28
C LYS A 61 9.34 -11.86 6.03
N LYS A 62 8.03 -11.66 6.13
CA LYS A 62 7.13 -11.67 4.97
C LYS A 62 6.79 -10.23 4.59
N ARG A 63 6.93 -9.89 3.29
CA ARG A 63 6.50 -8.60 2.75
C ARG A 63 4.99 -8.69 2.51
N ILE A 64 4.22 -7.79 3.14
CA ILE A 64 2.79 -7.68 2.93
C ILE A 64 2.54 -6.58 1.88
N TYR A 65 1.90 -6.99 0.80
CA TYR A 65 1.49 -6.10 -0.29
C TYR A 65 -0.02 -5.92 -0.22
N VAL A 66 -0.48 -4.67 -0.30
CA VAL A 66 -1.91 -4.34 -0.33
C VAL A 66 -2.25 -3.80 -1.71
N ARG A 67 -3.39 -4.22 -2.27
CA ARG A 67 -3.87 -3.77 -3.58
C ARG A 67 -5.05 -2.82 -3.40
N ASN A 68 -5.31 -2.00 -4.43
CA ASN A 68 -6.48 -1.12 -4.50
C ASN A 68 -6.56 -0.12 -3.33
N LEU A 69 -5.43 0.49 -2.97
CA LEU A 69 -5.41 1.52 -1.94
C LEU A 69 -5.94 2.85 -2.49
N VAL A 70 -6.63 3.58 -1.62
CA VAL A 70 -6.97 4.99 -1.80
C VAL A 70 -6.25 5.76 -0.73
N PHE A 71 -5.49 6.78 -1.11
CA PHE A 71 -4.77 7.63 -0.16
C PHE A 71 -4.80 9.08 -0.62
N LEU A 72 -4.64 9.98 0.35
CA LEU A 72 -4.62 11.42 0.15
C LEU A 72 -3.18 11.85 -0.11
N ILE A 73 -2.98 12.63 -1.16
CA ILE A 73 -1.70 13.21 -1.53
C ILE A 73 -1.87 14.71 -1.48
N ARG A 74 -0.93 15.37 -0.82
CA ARG A 74 -0.81 16.82 -0.84
C ARG A 74 0.07 17.18 -2.04
N LEU A 75 -0.45 18.04 -2.91
CA LEU A 75 0.26 18.54 -4.09
C LEU A 75 1.38 19.50 -3.70
#